data_AF-H8ZH40-F1
#
_entry.id   AF-H8ZH40-F1
#
_cell.length_a   1.000
_cell.length_b   1.000
_cell.length_c   1.000
_cell.angle_alpha   90.00
_cell.angle_beta   90.00
_cell.angle_gamma   90.00
#
_symmetry.space_group_name_H-M   'P 1'
#
loop_
_entity.id
_entity.type
_entity.pdbx_description
1 polymer ?
#
loop_
_entity_poly.entity_id
_entity_poly.type
_entity_poly.pdbx_seq_one_letter_code
_entity_poly.pdbx_strand_id
1 'polypeptide(L)'
;PFLAGFYFKDLILEVVCLSWVNFFIFFLFFFSTGLTASYSFRLFYYSMSGDNNYYSIYSFNDSSYYISFGMIGLLIVAVFGGSFLSWLIFPVPYLVVLPLYLKFLTLFVIVMGSYFGYVISDFVYSYDLFSLKFLSFVMFAGSMWFMPFLST
;
A
#
# COMPACT_ATOMS: atom_id res chain seq x y z
N PRO A 1 0.12 -5.34 11.30
CA PRO A 1 -1.18 -5.49 12.00
C PRO A 1 -1.14 -4.64 13.29
N PHE A 2 -2.27 -4.12 13.77
CA PHE A 2 -2.41 -3.17 14.92
C PHE A 2 -2.06 -1.69 14.68
N LEU A 3 -1.66 -1.30 13.47
CA LEU A 3 -1.55 0.12 13.10
C LEU A 3 -2.93 0.70 12.78
N ALA A 4 -3.07 2.03 12.76
CA ALA A 4 -4.38 2.67 12.58
C ALA A 4 -5.16 2.18 11.35
N GLY A 5 -4.47 1.90 10.24
CA GLY A 5 -5.09 1.39 9.01
C GLY A 5 -5.69 -0.02 9.14
N PHE A 6 -5.20 -0.85 10.05
CA PHE A 6 -5.71 -2.20 10.29
C PHE A 6 -7.16 -2.16 10.81
N TYR A 7 -7.46 -1.25 11.75
CA TYR A 7 -8.78 -1.14 12.36
C TYR A 7 -9.90 -0.77 11.38
N PHE A 8 -9.57 -0.09 10.28
CA PHE A 8 -10.55 0.32 9.27
C PHE A 8 -10.52 -0.60 8.05
N LYS A 9 -9.35 -0.80 7.44
CA LYS A 9 -9.24 -1.50 6.15
C LYS A 9 -9.59 -2.99 6.26
N ASP A 10 -9.14 -3.68 7.30
CA ASP A 10 -9.44 -5.11 7.47
C ASP A 10 -10.93 -5.33 7.79
N LEU A 11 -11.52 -4.47 8.64
CA LEU A 11 -12.95 -4.53 8.95
C LEU A 11 -13.81 -4.32 7.70
N ILE A 12 -13.43 -3.40 6.82
CA ILE A 12 -14.15 -3.18 5.55
C ILE A 12 -14.05 -4.40 4.64
N LEU A 13 -12.87 -5.01 4.50
CA LEU A 13 -12.70 -6.19 3.66
C LEU A 13 -13.49 -7.40 4.20
N GLU A 14 -13.56 -7.54 5.52
CA GLU A 14 -14.39 -8.56 6.17
C GLU A 14 -15.89 -8.33 5.94
N VAL A 15 -16.37 -7.08 6.05
CA VAL A 15 -17.76 -6.72 5.74
C VAL A 15 -18.09 -6.96 4.26
N VAL A 16 -17.17 -6.65 3.35
CA VAL A 16 -17.33 -6.92 1.91
C VAL A 16 -17.50 -8.43 1.65
N CYS A 17 -16.77 -9.28 2.37
CA CYS A 17 -16.89 -10.74 2.26
C CYS A 17 -18.26 -11.28 2.73
N LEU A 18 -18.92 -10.59 3.67
CA LEU A 18 -20.26 -10.95 4.12
C LEU A 18 -21.36 -10.39 3.22
N SER A 19 -21.10 -9.27 2.55
CA SER A 19 -22.09 -8.59 1.73
C SER A 19 -22.32 -9.28 0.38
N TRP A 20 -23.51 -9.08 -0.19
CA TRP A 20 -23.88 -9.58 -1.51
C TRP A 20 -23.26 -8.73 -2.62
N VAL A 21 -21.97 -8.92 -2.87
CA VAL A 21 -21.21 -8.19 -3.90
C VAL A 21 -21.01 -9.08 -5.12
N ASN A 22 -21.11 -8.48 -6.32
CA ASN A 22 -20.82 -9.17 -7.57
C ASN A 22 -19.39 -9.73 -7.56
N PHE A 23 -19.22 -10.93 -8.12
CA PHE A 23 -17.92 -11.61 -8.17
C PHE A 23 -16.82 -10.74 -8.80
N PHE A 24 -17.15 -9.97 -9.84
CA PHE A 24 -16.19 -9.05 -10.47
C PHE A 24 -15.71 -7.94 -9.52
N ILE A 25 -16.62 -7.34 -8.76
CA ILE A 25 -16.29 -6.28 -7.80
C ILE A 25 -15.48 -6.86 -6.64
N PHE A 26 -15.86 -8.05 -6.15
CA PHE A 26 -15.11 -8.77 -5.14
C PHE A 26 -13.65 -9.00 -5.58
N PHE A 27 -13.44 -9.49 -6.80
CA PHE A 27 -12.09 -9.69 -7.34
C PHE A 27 -11.29 -8.38 -7.42
N LEU A 28 -11.89 -7.30 -7.92
CA LEU A 28 -11.21 -6.00 -8.01
C LEU A 28 -10.82 -5.44 -6.63
N PHE A 29 -11.66 -5.62 -5.60
CA PHE A 29 -11.32 -5.18 -4.24
C PHE A 29 -10.06 -5.90 -3.74
N PHE A 30 -10.01 -7.22 -3.81
CA PHE A 30 -8.83 -7.96 -3.36
C PHE A 30 -7.61 -7.67 -4.23
N PHE A 31 -7.77 -7.60 -5.55
CA PHE A 31 -6.66 -7.28 -6.45
C PHE A 31 -6.08 -5.88 -6.16
N SER A 32 -6.94 -4.87 -5.95
CA SER A 32 -6.48 -3.53 -5.58
C SER A 32 -5.75 -3.52 -4.23
N THR A 33 -6.19 -4.32 -3.25
CA THR A 33 -5.48 -4.42 -1.96
C THR A 33 -4.07 -5.01 -2.11
N GLY A 34 -3.91 -6.02 -2.97
CA GLY A 34 -2.59 -6.59 -3.32
C GLY A 34 -1.69 -5.57 -4.01
N LEU A 35 -2.25 -4.79 -4.96
CA LEU A 35 -1.51 -3.71 -5.63
C LEU A 35 -1.09 -2.57 -4.68
N THR A 36 -1.90 -2.24 -3.67
CA THR A 36 -1.48 -1.25 -2.66
C THR A 36 -0.26 -1.73 -1.89
N ALA A 37 -0.19 -3.03 -1.56
CA ALA A 37 0.97 -3.61 -0.90
C ALA A 37 2.20 -3.59 -1.82
N SER A 38 2.04 -3.97 -3.10
CA SER A 38 3.16 -3.97 -4.04
C SER A 38 3.74 -2.57 -4.27
N TYR A 39 2.88 -1.54 -4.32
CA TYR A 39 3.33 -0.14 -4.44
C TYR A 39 4.11 0.34 -3.21
N SER A 40 3.64 0.02 -1.99
CA SER A 40 4.36 0.38 -0.76
C SER A 40 5.74 -0.28 -0.69
N PHE A 41 5.85 -1.55 -1.06
CA PHE A 41 7.15 -2.24 -1.07
C PHE A 41 8.08 -1.74 -2.18
N ARG A 42 7.55 -1.36 -3.35
CA ARG A 42 8.33 -0.69 -4.38
C ARG A 42 8.92 0.64 -3.87
N LEU A 43 8.14 1.44 -3.14
CA LEU A 43 8.62 2.69 -2.56
C LEU A 43 9.69 2.44 -1.50
N PHE A 44 9.48 1.44 -0.64
CA PHE A 44 10.48 1.03 0.35
C PHE A 44 11.79 0.62 -0.32
N TYR A 45 11.73 -0.16 -1.41
CA TYR A 45 12.92 -0.60 -2.12
C TYR A 45 13.74 0.58 -2.66
N TYR A 46 13.11 1.51 -3.39
CA TYR A 46 13.82 2.62 -4.01
C TYR A 46 14.29 3.71 -3.05
N SER A 47 13.68 3.84 -1.87
CA SER A 47 14.04 4.90 -0.91
C SER A 47 14.97 4.42 0.20
N MET A 48 14.84 3.19 0.68
CA MET A 48 15.54 2.73 1.90
C MET A 48 16.50 1.58 1.66
N SER A 49 16.19 0.60 0.80
CA SER A 49 17.01 -0.62 0.65
C SER A 49 17.94 -0.63 -0.57
N GLY A 50 17.64 0.17 -1.59
CA GLY A 50 18.43 0.25 -2.81
C GLY A 50 19.69 1.12 -2.67
N ASP A 51 20.50 1.12 -3.73
CA ASP A 51 21.70 1.97 -3.80
C ASP A 51 21.35 3.45 -3.81
N ASN A 52 22.20 4.23 -3.15
CA ASN A 52 22.07 5.69 -3.03
C ASN A 52 22.37 6.39 -4.37
N ASN A 53 21.33 6.65 -5.17
CA ASN A 53 21.41 7.38 -6.44
C ASN A 53 21.44 8.91 -6.25
N TYR A 54 22.18 9.41 -5.27
CA TYR A 54 22.30 10.86 -5.02
C TYR A 54 23.38 11.48 -5.94
N TYR A 55 23.20 12.76 -6.28
CA TYR A 55 24.27 13.54 -6.92
C TYR A 55 25.48 13.62 -6.00
N SER A 56 26.70 13.62 -6.55
CA SER A 56 27.96 13.59 -5.79
C SER A 56 28.14 14.73 -4.77
N ILE A 57 27.37 15.81 -4.86
CA ILE A 57 27.36 16.93 -3.92
C ILE A 57 26.06 16.88 -3.10
N TYR A 58 25.92 15.89 -2.23
CA TYR A 58 24.79 15.79 -1.31
C TYR A 58 25.23 16.11 0.13
N SER A 59 24.38 16.84 0.86
CA SER A 59 24.54 17.07 2.30
C SER A 59 23.19 16.85 2.98
N PHE A 60 23.07 15.80 3.79
CA PHE A 60 21.89 15.55 4.61
C PHE A 60 22.04 16.24 5.96
N ASN A 61 21.07 17.06 6.35
CA ASN A 61 21.01 17.65 7.68
C ASN A 61 19.57 17.64 8.22
N ASP A 62 19.27 16.67 9.10
CA ASP A 62 17.98 16.53 9.78
C ASP A 62 17.98 17.14 11.20
N SER A 63 18.87 18.10 11.49
CA SER A 63 18.99 18.68 12.84
C SER A 63 17.84 19.61 13.24
N SER A 64 16.86 19.85 12.36
CA SER A 64 15.79 20.80 12.65
C SER A 64 14.76 20.22 13.62
N TYR A 65 14.68 20.82 14.81
CA TYR A 65 13.78 20.39 15.87
C TYR A 65 12.30 20.41 15.46
N TYR A 66 11.90 21.40 14.64
CA TYR A 66 10.50 21.51 14.19
C TYR A 66 10.04 20.33 13.33
N ILE A 67 10.90 19.83 12.44
CA ILE A 67 10.56 18.71 11.56
C ILE A 67 10.51 17.41 12.36
N SER A 68 11.50 17.17 13.23
CA SER A 68 11.53 15.96 14.06
C SER A 68 10.37 15.90 15.05
N PHE A 69 10.01 17.03 15.68
CA PHE A 69 8.86 17.11 16.58
C PHE A 69 7.54 16.82 15.85
N GLY A 70 7.35 17.35 14.63
CA GLY A 70 6.18 17.06 13.80
C GLY A 70 6.06 15.58 13.41
N MET A 71 7.17 14.94 13.04
CA MET A 71 7.18 13.51 12.70
C MET A 71 6.82 12.63 13.89
N ILE A 72 7.34 12.94 15.09
CA ILE A 72 7.04 12.19 16.32
C ILE A 72 5.55 12.31 16.67
N GLY A 73 4.96 13.50 16.56
CA GLY A 73 3.53 13.72 16.79
C GLY A 73 2.65 12.87 15.86
N LEU A 74 2.99 12.83 14.57
CA LEU A 74 2.28 12.00 13.58
C LEU A 74 2.44 10.50 13.86
N LEU A 75 3.61 10.05 14.31
CA LEU A 75 3.86 8.64 14.65
C LEU A 75 2.95 8.17 15.79
N ILE A 76 2.79 8.98 16.84
CA ILE A 76 1.90 8.67 17.98
C ILE A 76 0.46 8.47 17.49
N VAL A 77 -0.03 9.37 16.63
CA VAL A 77 -1.38 9.26 16.07
C VAL A 77 -1.52 8.05 15.14
N ALA A 78 -0.50 7.71 14.35
CA ALA A 78 -0.53 6.55 13.45
C ALA A 78 -0.61 5.21 14.21
N VAL A 79 -0.04 5.12 15.40
CA VAL A 79 -0.07 3.92 16.25
C VAL A 79 -1.35 3.85 17.09
N PHE A 80 -1.67 4.91 17.84
CA PHE A 80 -2.78 4.88 18.81
C PHE A 80 -4.11 5.41 18.26
N GLY A 81 -4.07 6.25 17.22
CA GLY A 81 -5.25 6.96 16.73
C GLY A 81 -6.33 6.02 16.22
N GLY A 82 -5.97 4.95 15.50
CA GLY A 82 -6.96 4.02 14.96
C GLY A 82 -7.62 3.15 16.02
N SER A 83 -6.88 2.66 17.03
CA SER A 83 -7.48 1.93 18.15
C SER A 83 -8.40 2.83 18.96
N PHE A 84 -7.97 4.06 19.27
CA PHE A 84 -8.77 5.02 20.02
C PHE A 84 -10.06 5.41 19.28
N LEU A 85 -9.98 5.67 17.97
CA LEU A 85 -11.16 5.94 17.15
C LEU A 85 -12.10 4.74 17.09
N SER A 86 -11.58 3.52 16.93
CA SER A 86 -12.42 2.32 16.83
C SER A 86 -13.28 2.11 18.08
N TRP A 87 -12.73 2.37 19.27
CA TRP A 87 -13.45 2.25 20.54
C TRP A 87 -14.49 3.35 20.75
N LEU A 88 -14.23 4.56 20.25
CA LEU A 88 -15.18 5.68 20.37
C LEU A 88 -16.34 5.58 19.38
N ILE A 89 -16.06 5.22 18.13
CA ILE A 89 -17.05 5.26 17.03
C ILE A 89 -17.95 4.02 17.04
N PHE A 90 -17.42 2.85 17.40
CA PHE A 90 -18.17 1.59 17.41
C PHE A 90 -18.42 1.10 18.84
N PRO A 91 -19.42 1.64 19.55
CA PRO A 91 -19.77 1.15 20.89
C PRO A 91 -20.34 -0.28 20.85
N VAL A 92 -20.85 -0.73 19.70
CA VAL A 92 -21.31 -2.10 19.47
C VAL A 92 -20.52 -2.68 18.29
N PRO A 93 -19.65 -3.69 18.52
CA PRO A 93 -18.91 -4.30 17.42
C PRO A 93 -19.85 -5.08 16.50
N TYR A 94 -19.73 -4.86 15.20
CA TYR A 94 -20.41 -5.70 14.20
C TYR A 94 -19.76 -7.09 14.19
N LEU A 95 -20.55 -8.13 14.44
CA LEU A 95 -20.04 -9.50 14.52
C LEU A 95 -19.92 -10.10 13.11
N VAL A 96 -18.68 -10.26 12.66
CA VAL A 96 -18.34 -10.88 11.38
C VAL A 96 -18.10 -12.39 11.58
N VAL A 97 -18.99 -13.23 11.03
CA VAL A 97 -18.79 -14.70 11.01
C VAL A 97 -18.37 -15.15 9.61
N LEU A 98 -17.09 -15.44 9.44
CA LEU A 98 -16.52 -15.92 8.17
C LEU A 98 -15.90 -17.31 8.35
N PRO A 99 -15.95 -18.18 7.33
CA PRO A 99 -15.17 -19.41 7.32
C PRO A 99 -13.68 -19.09 7.26
N LEU A 100 -12.84 -20.01 7.77
CA LEU A 100 -11.40 -19.78 7.96
C LEU A 100 -10.67 -19.32 6.69
N TYR A 101 -11.03 -19.85 5.52
CA TYR A 101 -10.39 -19.48 4.26
C TYR A 101 -10.58 -18.00 3.91
N LEU A 102 -11.77 -17.45 4.17
CA LEU A 102 -12.12 -16.06 3.89
C LEU A 102 -11.42 -15.12 4.88
N LYS A 103 -11.30 -15.55 6.14
CA LYS A 103 -10.65 -14.76 7.18
C LYS A 103 -9.15 -14.56 6.92
N PHE A 104 -8.47 -15.58 6.39
CA PHE A 104 -7.04 -15.47 6.06
C PHE A 104 -6.77 -14.90 4.66
N LEU A 105 -7.81 -14.68 3.85
CA LEU A 105 -7.66 -14.20 2.47
C LEU A 105 -6.96 -12.85 2.40
N THR A 106 -7.33 -11.89 3.25
CA THR A 106 -6.75 -10.54 3.26
C THR A 106 -5.25 -10.59 3.52
N LEU A 107 -4.84 -11.35 4.53
CA LEU A 107 -3.43 -11.51 4.89
C LEU A 107 -2.64 -12.21 3.78
N PHE A 108 -3.20 -13.25 3.16
CA PHE A 108 -2.57 -13.93 2.03
C PHE A 108 -2.34 -12.98 0.85
N VAL A 109 -3.33 -12.16 0.49
CA VAL A 109 -3.23 -11.19 -0.61
C VAL A 109 -2.16 -10.13 -0.33
N ILE A 110 -2.03 -9.65 0.91
CA ILE A 110 -1.00 -8.68 1.30
C ILE A 110 0.41 -9.31 1.21
N VAL A 111 0.59 -10.55 1.67
CA VAL A 111 1.87 -11.25 1.59
C VAL A 111 2.27 -11.51 0.13
N MET A 112 1.34 -11.99 -0.70
CA MET A 112 1.62 -12.20 -2.13
C MET A 112 1.91 -10.88 -2.84
N GLY A 113 1.13 -9.83 -2.60
CA GLY A 113 1.32 -8.50 -3.20
C GLY A 113 2.65 -7.86 -2.82
N SER A 114 3.05 -7.96 -1.55
CA SER A 114 4.35 -7.46 -1.07
C SER A 114 5.53 -8.23 -1.69
N TYR A 115 5.44 -9.57 -1.73
CA TYR A 115 6.45 -10.41 -2.37
C TYR A 115 6.62 -10.05 -3.86
N PHE A 116 5.51 -9.96 -4.61
CA PHE A 116 5.57 -9.54 -6.01
C PHE A 116 6.15 -8.12 -6.17
N GLY A 117 5.75 -7.18 -5.31
CA GLY A 117 6.29 -5.81 -5.34
C GLY A 117 7.80 -5.77 -5.19
N TYR A 118 8.35 -6.53 -4.25
CA TYR A 118 9.78 -6.60 -4.01
C TYR A 118 10.55 -7.27 -5.16
N VAL A 119 10.06 -8.40 -5.67
CA VAL A 119 10.68 -9.10 -6.81
C VAL A 119 10.69 -8.22 -8.06
N ILE A 120 9.61 -7.46 -8.30
CA ILE A 120 9.54 -6.53 -9.44
C ILE A 120 10.53 -5.37 -9.31
N SER A 121 10.81 -4.90 -8.10
CA SER A 121 11.77 -3.81 -7.90
C SER A 121 13.24 -4.27 -7.97
N ASP A 122 13.54 -5.51 -7.60
CA ASP A 122 14.90 -6.07 -7.54
C ASP A 122 15.44 -6.62 -8.88
N PHE A 123 14.77 -6.31 -10.02
CA PHE A 123 15.20 -6.76 -11.36
C PHE A 123 16.51 -6.13 -11.88
N VAL A 124 17.27 -5.46 -11.01
CA VAL A 124 18.58 -4.86 -11.32
C VAL A 124 19.57 -5.91 -11.86
N TYR A 125 19.42 -7.19 -11.46
CA TYR A 125 20.33 -8.28 -11.84
C TYR A 125 19.99 -9.02 -13.15
N SER A 126 18.93 -8.65 -13.87
CA SER A 126 18.57 -9.31 -15.13
C SER A 126 18.84 -8.42 -16.36
N TYR A 127 19.55 -8.98 -17.34
CA TYR A 127 20.20 -8.33 -18.49
C TYR A 127 19.28 -7.66 -19.55
N ASP A 128 18.05 -7.30 -19.23
CA ASP A 128 17.21 -6.45 -20.09
C ASP A 128 16.05 -5.84 -19.28
N LEU A 129 15.95 -4.51 -19.27
CA LEU A 129 14.83 -3.83 -18.60
C LEU A 129 13.51 -4.11 -19.34
N PHE A 130 12.64 -4.90 -18.72
CA PHE A 130 11.30 -5.21 -19.24
C PHE A 130 10.48 -3.95 -19.55
N SER A 131 10.68 -2.87 -18.77
CA SER A 131 10.03 -1.58 -19.00
C SER A 131 10.44 -0.91 -20.32
N LEU A 132 11.70 -1.05 -20.74
CA LEU A 132 12.18 -0.50 -22.00
C LEU A 132 11.62 -1.27 -23.20
N LYS A 133 11.36 -2.58 -23.05
CA LYS A 133 10.73 -3.40 -24.10
C LYS A 133 9.24 -3.07 -24.30
N PHE A 134 8.52 -2.73 -23.22
CA PHE A 134 7.09 -2.39 -23.25
C PHE A 134 6.82 -0.90 -23.05
N LEU A 135 7.59 -0.05 -23.74
CA LEU A 135 7.60 1.39 -23.52
C LEU A 135 6.23 2.06 -23.78
N SER A 136 5.48 1.60 -24.80
CA SER A 136 4.14 2.12 -25.09
C SER A 136 3.15 1.90 -23.95
N PHE A 137 3.13 0.70 -23.37
CA PHE A 137 2.26 0.37 -22.25
C PHE A 137 2.68 1.09 -20.97
N VAL A 138 3.99 1.17 -20.69
CA VAL A 138 4.52 1.87 -19.52
C VAL A 138 4.19 3.36 -19.59
N MET A 139 4.34 4.00 -20.76
CA MET A 139 3.99 5.40 -20.94
C MET A 139 2.49 5.66 -20.77
N PHE A 140 1.63 4.77 -21.28
CA PHE A 140 0.18 4.85 -21.10
C PHE A 140 -0.25 4.72 -19.63
N ALA A 141 0.30 3.74 -18.90
CA ALA A 141 -0.01 3.55 -17.48
C ALA A 141 0.57 4.69 -16.62
N GLY A 142 1.77 5.18 -16.96
CA GLY A 142 2.44 6.28 -16.26
C GLY A 142 1.78 7.64 -16.43
N SER A 143 1.17 7.91 -17.59
CA SER A 143 0.46 9.17 -17.86
C SER A 143 -0.98 9.22 -17.31
N MET A 144 -1.34 8.30 -16.41
CA MET A 144 -2.72 8.11 -15.93
C MET A 144 -3.71 7.96 -17.09
N TRP A 145 -3.39 7.06 -18.04
CA TRP A 145 -4.19 6.79 -19.24
C TRP A 145 -4.43 8.04 -20.12
N PHE A 146 -3.49 8.98 -20.11
CA PHE A 146 -3.59 10.28 -20.78
C PHE A 146 -4.83 11.11 -20.41
N MET A 147 -5.53 10.78 -19.31
CA MET A 147 -6.70 11.54 -18.89
C MET A 147 -6.43 13.05 -18.71
N PRO A 148 -5.30 13.49 -18.13
CA PRO A 148 -5.02 14.91 -18.01
C PRO A 148 -4.99 15.64 -19.37
N PHE A 149 -4.39 15.03 -20.39
CA PHE A 149 -4.28 15.60 -21.74
C PHE A 149 -5.60 15.60 -22.52
N LEU A 150 -6.53 14.70 -22.18
CA LEU A 150 -7.86 14.66 -22.80
C LEU A 150 -8.83 15.68 -22.17
N SER A 151 -8.56 16.10 -20.93
CA SER A 151 -9.43 17.01 -20.18
C SER A 151 -9.08 18.51 -20.34
N THR A 152 -7.94 18.83 -20.95
CA THR A 152 -7.51 20.20 -21.31
C THR A 152 -7.56 20.39 -22.82
#